data_AF-A0A662CZP6-F1
#
_entry.id   AF-A0A662CZP6-F1
#
_cell.length_a   1.000
_cell.length_b   1.000
_cell.length_c   1.000
_cell.angle_alpha   90.00
_cell.angle_beta   90.00
_cell.angle_gamma   90.00
#
_symmetry.space_group_name_H-M   'P 1'
#
loop_
_entity.id
_entity.type
_entity.pdbx_description
1 polymer ?
#
loop_
_entity_poly.entity_id
_entity_poly.type
_entity_poly.pdbx_seq_one_letter_code
_entity_poly.pdbx_strand_id
1 'polypeptide(L)'
;MREKLNKIFAIVFVALVLPLMLIPKQVVVKTTDSTFVKNFFSDNDNIYLKITDFRAILNGKLVYNEREDKYIIKYNNKKLGIFPESPFISVNGEVRKLRNNVLRDYTECLIPLISNIDVISKLINKRIIYDSKNNVLKIFDSLYDIIGLKFENGKNRTIISFDLAPIIKYKYKMKGRYFNVYFYTKSIN
;
A
#
# COMPACT_ATOMS: atom_id res chain seq x y z
N MET A 1 33.68 33.37 22.38
CA MET A 1 32.40 33.72 21.68
C MET A 1 32.16 32.86 20.44
N ARG A 2 33.15 32.60 19.59
CA ARG A 2 33.03 31.75 18.37
C ARG A 2 32.60 30.29 18.64
N GLU A 3 33.06 29.66 19.72
CA GLU A 3 32.71 28.25 20.02
C GLU A 3 31.23 28.04 20.38
N LYS A 4 30.62 29.01 21.07
CA LYS A 4 29.17 28.94 21.39
C LYS A 4 28.33 29.09 20.13
N LEU A 5 28.75 29.93 19.17
CA LEU A 5 28.06 30.11 17.89
C LEU A 5 28.10 28.83 17.04
N ASN A 6 29.26 28.16 16.99
CA ASN A 6 29.41 26.91 16.23
C ASN A 6 28.61 25.76 16.84
N LYS A 7 28.51 25.66 18.18
CA LYS A 7 27.65 24.67 18.83
C LYS A 7 26.17 24.93 18.58
N ILE A 8 25.73 26.20 18.60
CA ILE A 8 24.33 26.55 18.31
C ILE A 8 24.00 26.27 16.84
N PHE A 9 24.89 26.65 15.90
CA PHE A 9 24.70 26.31 14.49
C PHE A 9 24.71 24.80 14.24
N ALA A 10 25.62 24.03 14.86
CA ALA A 10 25.63 22.57 14.74
C ALA A 10 24.38 21.93 15.32
N ILE A 11 23.88 22.39 16.47
CA ILE A 11 22.65 21.87 17.08
C ILE A 11 21.42 22.24 16.24
N VAL A 12 21.37 23.46 15.69
CA VAL A 12 20.28 23.90 14.80
C VAL A 12 20.32 23.17 13.46
N PHE A 13 21.51 22.90 12.91
CA PHE A 13 21.66 22.15 11.65
C PHE A 13 21.35 20.65 11.83
N VAL A 14 21.72 20.06 12.98
CA VAL A 14 21.34 18.67 13.31
C VAL A 14 19.85 18.55 13.63
N ALA A 15 19.21 19.60 14.17
CA ALA A 15 17.76 19.62 14.42
C ALA A 15 16.93 19.95 13.16
N LEU A 16 17.44 20.73 12.21
CA LEU A 16 16.76 21.02 10.93
C LEU A 16 17.01 19.96 9.85
N VAL A 17 18.04 19.14 9.99
CA VAL A 17 18.34 18.01 9.10
C VAL A 17 18.28 16.71 9.90
N LEU A 18 17.27 16.56 10.75
CA LEU A 18 16.73 15.22 10.92
C LEU A 18 16.03 14.93 9.59
N PRO A 19 16.57 14.08 8.69
CA PRO A 19 15.71 13.51 7.68
C PRO A 19 14.50 12.93 8.41
N LEU A 20 13.32 12.92 7.80
CA LEU A 20 12.23 12.05 8.25
C LEU A 20 12.87 10.66 8.46
N MET A 21 13.23 10.32 9.71
CA MET A 21 13.98 9.12 9.98
C MET A 21 12.95 8.00 9.90
N LEU A 22 12.92 7.38 8.73
CA LEU A 22 12.17 6.18 8.49
C LEU A 22 12.62 5.13 9.49
N ILE A 23 11.75 4.79 10.43
CA ILE A 23 12.03 3.82 11.47
C ILE A 23 11.75 2.43 10.90
N PRO A 24 12.71 1.49 10.95
CA PRO A 24 12.46 0.11 10.60
C PRO A 24 11.31 -0.46 11.45
N LYS A 25 10.36 -1.12 10.81
CA LYS A 25 9.15 -1.64 11.44
C LYS A 25 8.86 -3.04 10.92
N GLN A 26 8.85 -4.01 11.83
CA GLN A 26 8.41 -5.36 11.49
C GLN A 26 6.89 -5.39 11.29
N VAL A 27 6.47 -5.91 10.15
CA VAL A 27 5.07 -6.05 9.76
C VAL A 27 4.81 -7.50 9.42
N VAL A 28 3.79 -8.09 10.05
CA VAL A 28 3.30 -9.42 9.68
C VAL A 28 2.40 -9.26 8.47
N VAL A 29 2.80 -9.85 7.35
CA VAL A 29 2.02 -9.88 6.11
C VAL A 29 1.24 -11.19 6.05
N LYS A 30 -0.08 -11.08 5.96
CA LYS A 30 -1.01 -12.20 5.78
C LYS A 30 -1.64 -12.09 4.40
N THR A 31 -1.41 -13.08 3.55
CA THR A 31 -2.09 -13.26 2.27
C THR A 31 -3.14 -14.37 2.39
N THR A 32 -3.92 -14.64 1.33
CA THR A 32 -4.82 -15.79 1.29
C THR A 32 -4.09 -17.11 1.61
N ASP A 33 -2.88 -17.26 1.07
CA ASP A 33 -2.18 -18.55 1.06
C ASP A 33 -1.01 -18.63 2.06
N SER A 34 -0.57 -17.51 2.63
CA SER A 34 0.65 -17.48 3.45
C SER A 34 0.68 -16.36 4.48
N THR A 35 1.44 -16.60 5.56
CA THR A 35 1.80 -15.58 6.55
C THR A 35 3.32 -15.49 6.64
N PHE A 36 3.88 -14.28 6.58
CA PHE A 36 5.32 -14.04 6.67
C PHE A 36 5.61 -12.67 7.29
N VAL A 37 6.85 -12.46 7.76
CA VAL A 37 7.28 -11.20 8.36
C VAL A 37 8.14 -10.42 7.37
N LYS A 38 7.91 -9.10 7.28
CA LYS A 38 8.73 -8.18 6.48
C LYS A 38 9.15 -6.97 7.29
N ASN A 39 10.32 -6.43 6.94
CA ASN A 39 10.83 -5.19 7.48
C ASN A 39 10.40 -4.05 6.56
N PHE A 40 9.43 -3.27 7.02
CA PHE A 40 8.99 -2.04 6.37
C PHE A 40 9.68 -0.85 7.04
N PHE A 41 9.43 0.34 6.50
CA PHE A 41 9.83 1.60 7.12
C PHE A 41 8.59 2.40 7.53
N SER A 42 8.71 3.27 8.53
CA SER A 42 7.58 4.03 9.09
C SER A 42 7.99 5.45 9.44
N ASP A 43 7.12 6.42 9.17
CA ASP A 43 7.24 7.82 9.59
C ASP A 43 6.14 8.23 10.60
N ASN A 44 5.63 7.27 11.36
CA ASN A 44 4.51 7.33 12.31
C ASN A 44 3.12 7.43 11.68
N ASP A 45 2.97 8.17 10.58
CA ASP A 45 1.69 8.33 9.88
C ASP A 45 1.50 7.29 8.75
N ASN A 46 2.58 6.69 8.28
CA ASN A 46 2.57 5.76 7.15
C ASN A 46 3.51 4.57 7.35
N ILE A 47 3.33 3.55 6.53
CA ILE A 47 4.35 2.52 6.31
C ILE A 47 4.76 2.53 4.84
N TYR A 48 6.03 2.28 4.62
CA TYR A 48 6.66 2.27 3.32
C TYR A 48 7.14 0.87 3.00
N LEU A 49 6.71 0.39 1.84
CA LEU A 49 7.00 -0.93 1.33
C LEU A 49 8.07 -0.85 0.26
N LYS A 50 9.11 -1.67 0.38
CA LYS A 50 10.12 -1.84 -0.67
C LYS A 50 9.47 -2.30 -1.97
N ILE A 51 9.88 -1.73 -3.10
CA ILE A 51 9.31 -2.10 -4.40
C ILE A 51 9.51 -3.58 -4.74
N THR A 52 10.59 -4.20 -4.27
CA THR A 52 10.85 -5.63 -4.43
C THR A 52 9.80 -6.49 -3.72
N ASP A 53 9.40 -6.11 -2.50
CA ASP A 53 8.33 -6.76 -1.74
C ASP A 53 6.97 -6.50 -2.38
N PHE A 54 6.73 -5.28 -2.85
CA PHE A 54 5.50 -4.95 -3.58
C PHE A 54 5.37 -5.77 -4.87
N ARG A 55 6.45 -5.91 -5.64
CA ARG A 55 6.54 -6.81 -6.79
C ARG A 55 6.21 -8.26 -6.39
N ALA A 56 6.71 -8.73 -5.25
CA ALA A 56 6.45 -10.08 -4.77
C ALA A 56 4.95 -10.30 -4.48
N ILE A 57 4.28 -9.34 -3.83
CA ILE A 57 2.83 -9.35 -3.59
C ILE A 57 2.03 -9.44 -4.90
N LEU A 58 2.54 -8.83 -5.97
CA LEU A 58 1.91 -8.85 -7.30
C LEU A 58 2.23 -10.09 -8.12
N ASN A 59 3.12 -10.96 -7.64
CA ASN A 59 3.73 -12.03 -8.43
C ASN A 59 4.26 -11.50 -9.78
N GLY A 60 4.89 -10.32 -9.74
CA GLY A 60 5.29 -9.57 -10.93
C GLY A 60 6.77 -9.69 -11.29
N LYS A 61 7.12 -9.22 -12.49
CA LYS A 61 8.51 -8.99 -12.91
C LYS A 61 8.85 -7.51 -12.76
N LEU A 62 9.96 -7.21 -12.09
CA LEU A 62 10.47 -5.85 -11.87
C LEU A 62 11.57 -5.53 -12.88
N VAL A 63 11.49 -4.36 -13.51
CA VAL A 63 12.52 -3.82 -14.40
C VAL A 63 12.73 -2.34 -14.05
N TYR A 64 13.96 -1.87 -14.04
CA TYR A 64 14.26 -0.45 -13.89
C TYR A 64 14.61 0.15 -15.26
N ASN A 65 14.00 1.28 -15.60
CA ASN A 65 14.31 2.06 -16.79
C ASN A 65 15.12 3.29 -16.36
N GLU A 66 16.44 3.24 -16.58
CA GLU A 66 17.36 4.32 -16.22
C GLU A 66 17.10 5.62 -16.97
N ARG A 67 16.66 5.55 -18.24
CA ARG A 67 16.42 6.75 -19.06
C ARG A 67 15.24 7.58 -18.58
N GLU A 68 14.22 6.92 -18.06
CA GLU A 68 12.99 7.56 -17.57
C GLU A 68 12.94 7.67 -16.05
N ASP A 69 14.01 7.24 -15.37
CA ASP A 69 14.08 7.07 -13.92
C ASP A 69 12.81 6.44 -13.32
N LYS A 70 12.46 5.25 -13.82
CA LYS A 70 11.18 4.60 -13.50
C LYS A 70 11.33 3.11 -13.29
N TYR A 71 10.75 2.62 -12.20
CA TYR A 71 10.57 1.19 -12.00
C TYR A 71 9.27 0.71 -12.65
N ILE A 72 9.33 -0.46 -13.28
CA ILE A 72 8.24 -1.07 -14.02
C ILE A 72 7.97 -2.46 -13.45
N ILE A 73 6.78 -2.68 -12.93
CA ILE A 73 6.27 -4.00 -12.54
C ILE A 73 5.31 -4.49 -13.62
N LYS A 74 5.64 -5.62 -14.26
CA LYS A 74 4.74 -6.34 -15.16
C LYS A 74 4.05 -7.47 -14.39
N TYR A 75 2.72 -7.44 -14.32
CA TYR A 75 1.91 -8.43 -13.58
C TYR A 75 0.51 -8.53 -14.23
N ASN A 76 -0.10 -9.72 -14.31
CA ASN A 76 -1.48 -9.91 -14.80
C ASN A 76 -1.86 -9.07 -16.05
N ASN A 77 -1.02 -9.08 -17.09
CA ASN A 77 -1.18 -8.27 -18.31
C ASN A 77 -1.27 -6.74 -18.10
N LYS A 78 -0.87 -6.27 -16.91
CA LYS A 78 -0.73 -4.86 -16.55
C LYS A 78 0.74 -4.48 -16.43
N LYS A 79 1.00 -3.19 -16.69
CA LYS A 79 2.30 -2.55 -16.51
C LYS A 79 2.13 -1.41 -15.52
N LEU A 80 2.65 -1.57 -14.31
CA LEU A 80 2.70 -0.52 -13.30
C LEU A 80 4.06 0.17 -13.37
N GLY A 81 4.07 1.48 -13.59
CA GLY A 81 5.22 2.36 -13.48
C GLY A 81 5.21 3.08 -12.15
N ILE A 82 6.35 3.07 -11.47
CA ILE A 82 6.58 3.73 -10.18
C ILE A 82 7.73 4.69 -10.37
N PHE A 83 7.46 5.97 -10.12
CA PHE A 83 8.41 7.06 -10.26
C PHE A 83 8.96 7.37 -8.86
N PRO A 84 10.25 7.12 -8.59
CA PRO A 84 10.85 7.46 -7.31
C PRO A 84 10.76 8.96 -7.04
N GLU A 85 10.74 9.35 -5.77
CA GLU A 85 10.69 10.75 -5.29
C GLU A 85 9.48 11.55 -5.78
N SER A 86 8.53 10.88 -6.43
CA SER A 86 7.37 11.47 -7.08
C SER A 86 6.07 10.90 -6.48
N PRO A 87 4.99 11.70 -6.39
CA PRO A 87 3.68 11.21 -5.98
C PRO A 87 2.95 10.51 -7.13
N PHE A 88 3.59 10.24 -8.26
CA PHE A 88 2.92 9.66 -9.42
C PHE A 88 3.26 8.19 -9.61
N ILE A 89 2.26 7.43 -10.04
CA ILE A 89 2.39 6.06 -10.53
C ILE A 89 1.57 5.92 -11.80
N SER A 90 1.99 5.07 -12.73
CA SER A 90 1.27 4.85 -13.99
C SER A 90 0.78 3.41 -14.10
N VAL A 91 -0.46 3.18 -14.52
CA VAL A 91 -0.95 1.83 -14.86
C VAL A 91 -1.35 1.80 -16.32
N ASN A 92 -0.70 0.92 -17.09
CA ASN A 92 -0.89 0.79 -18.54
C ASN A 92 -0.75 2.15 -19.29
N GLY A 93 0.11 3.04 -18.76
CA GLY A 93 0.33 4.37 -19.32
C GLY A 93 -0.52 5.48 -18.69
N GLU A 94 -1.61 5.16 -18.00
CA GLU A 94 -2.42 6.15 -17.29
C GLU A 94 -1.78 6.55 -15.97
N VAL A 95 -1.54 7.85 -15.76
CA VAL A 95 -0.91 8.37 -14.54
C VAL A 95 -1.95 8.64 -13.46
N ARG A 96 -1.62 8.25 -12.23
CA ARG A 96 -2.41 8.50 -11.01
C ARG A 96 -1.53 9.11 -9.94
N LYS A 97 -2.13 10.02 -9.16
CA LYS A 97 -1.47 10.70 -8.04
C LYS A 97 -1.75 9.99 -6.72
N LEU A 98 -0.69 9.73 -5.97
CA LEU A 98 -0.68 9.28 -4.58
C LEU A 98 -0.75 10.48 -3.64
N ARG A 99 -1.18 10.24 -2.40
CA ARG A 99 -1.19 11.26 -1.33
C ARG A 99 0.20 11.64 -0.84
N ASN A 100 1.16 10.71 -0.95
CA ASN A 100 2.54 10.90 -0.53
C ASN A 100 3.47 10.52 -1.67
N ASN A 101 4.67 11.10 -1.68
CA ASN A 101 5.71 10.73 -2.63
C ASN A 101 6.19 9.31 -2.37
N VAL A 102 6.49 8.60 -3.45
CA VAL A 102 7.37 7.43 -3.38
C VAL A 102 8.73 7.93 -2.90
N LEU A 103 9.34 7.24 -1.95
CA LEU A 103 10.68 7.60 -1.47
C LEU A 103 11.72 6.74 -2.19
N ARG A 104 12.97 7.19 -2.18
CA ARG A 104 14.12 6.41 -2.63
C ARG A 104 15.04 6.15 -1.45
N ASP A 105 15.37 4.89 -1.24
CA ASP A 105 16.50 4.47 -0.41
C ASP A 105 17.71 4.20 -1.33
N TYR A 106 18.91 4.03 -0.77
CA TYR A 106 20.16 3.77 -1.50
C TYR A 106 20.08 2.58 -2.47
N THR A 107 19.13 1.67 -2.26
CA THR A 107 19.02 0.40 -3.01
C THR A 107 17.79 0.28 -3.88
N GLU A 108 16.65 0.86 -3.47
CA GLU A 108 15.38 0.72 -4.16
C GLU A 108 14.39 1.81 -3.75
N CYS A 109 13.24 1.88 -4.43
CA CYS A 109 12.17 2.80 -4.05
C CYS A 109 11.21 2.20 -3.01
N LEU A 110 10.67 3.08 -2.19
CA LEU A 110 9.79 2.79 -1.07
C LEU A 110 8.39 3.39 -1.32
N ILE A 111 7.39 2.53 -1.36
CA ILE A 111 6.02 2.87 -1.74
C ILE A 111 5.19 3.16 -0.47
N PRO A 112 4.60 4.36 -0.34
CA PRO A 112 3.75 4.70 0.81
C PRO A 112 2.42 3.96 0.74
N LEU A 113 2.12 3.13 1.75
CA LEU A 113 0.99 2.22 1.72
C LEU A 113 -0.28 2.77 2.38
N ILE A 114 -0.26 3.07 3.68
CA ILE A 114 -1.46 3.36 4.51
C ILE A 114 -2.29 4.48 3.90
N SER A 115 -1.64 5.60 3.59
CA SER A 115 -2.32 6.77 3.04
C SER A 115 -2.91 6.55 1.65
N ASN A 116 -2.47 5.48 0.96
CA ASN A 116 -2.83 5.15 -0.42
C ASN A 116 -3.49 3.78 -0.56
N ILE A 117 -3.93 3.13 0.54
CA ILE A 117 -4.50 1.77 0.52
C ILE A 117 -5.58 1.65 -0.54
N ASP A 118 -6.54 2.58 -0.58
CA ASP A 118 -7.65 2.53 -1.54
C ASP A 118 -7.18 2.58 -3.00
N VAL A 119 -6.20 3.44 -3.29
CA VAL A 119 -5.65 3.61 -4.64
C VAL A 119 -4.87 2.37 -5.02
N ILE A 120 -3.95 1.92 -4.16
CA ILE A 120 -3.11 0.75 -4.39
C ILE A 120 -3.97 -0.50 -4.54
N SER A 121 -4.95 -0.73 -3.66
CA SER A 121 -5.87 -1.86 -3.72
C SER A 121 -6.61 -1.96 -5.05
N LYS A 122 -7.14 -0.83 -5.55
CA LYS A 122 -7.81 -0.79 -6.86
C LYS A 122 -6.85 -1.08 -8.00
N LEU A 123 -5.63 -0.56 -7.94
CA LEU A 123 -4.64 -0.74 -9.01
C LEU A 123 -4.23 -2.21 -9.16
N ILE A 124 -4.02 -2.86 -8.02
CA ILE A 124 -3.55 -4.24 -8.00
C ILE A 124 -4.68 -5.26 -7.98
N ASN A 125 -5.92 -4.79 -7.90
CA ASN A 125 -7.13 -5.61 -7.77
C ASN A 125 -7.04 -6.60 -6.58
N LYS A 126 -6.53 -6.13 -5.45
CA LYS A 126 -6.45 -6.87 -4.18
C LYS A 126 -6.91 -5.99 -3.04
N ARG A 127 -7.62 -6.57 -2.08
CA ARG A 127 -8.00 -5.84 -0.86
C ARG A 127 -6.83 -5.81 0.10
N ILE A 128 -6.46 -4.61 0.54
CA ILE A 128 -5.37 -4.39 1.51
C ILE A 128 -5.98 -3.81 2.78
N ILE A 129 -5.66 -4.40 3.94
CA ILE A 129 -6.06 -3.89 5.25
C ILE A 129 -4.82 -3.82 6.12
N TYR A 130 -4.58 -2.69 6.75
CA TYR A 130 -3.53 -2.55 7.74
C TYR A 130 -4.11 -2.40 9.15
N ASP A 131 -3.77 -3.33 10.03
CA ASP A 131 -4.04 -3.27 11.46
C ASP A 131 -2.83 -2.65 12.16
N SER A 132 -2.92 -1.36 12.48
CA SER A 132 -1.84 -0.60 13.13
C SER A 132 -1.60 -0.99 14.58
N LYS A 133 -2.58 -1.62 15.26
CA LYS A 133 -2.44 -2.04 16.67
C LYS A 133 -1.54 -3.27 16.76
N ASN A 134 -1.71 -4.20 15.82
CA ASN A 134 -0.96 -5.46 15.79
C ASN A 134 0.16 -5.47 14.73
N ASN A 135 0.36 -4.38 13.98
CA ASN A 135 1.29 -4.28 12.86
C ASN A 135 1.10 -5.41 11.82
N VAL A 136 -0.15 -5.69 11.48
CA VAL A 136 -0.50 -6.74 10.52
C VAL A 136 -1.02 -6.12 9.22
N LEU A 137 -0.41 -6.49 8.09
CA LEU A 137 -0.90 -6.19 6.76
C LEU A 137 -1.62 -7.41 6.20
N LYS A 138 -2.93 -7.32 5.97
CA LYS A 138 -3.73 -8.37 5.35
C LYS A 138 -3.97 -8.04 3.87
N ILE A 139 -3.74 -8.99 2.99
CA ILE A 139 -3.89 -8.87 1.54
C ILE A 139 -4.76 -10.01 1.05
N PHE A 140 -5.89 -9.70 0.42
CA PHE A 140 -6.82 -10.70 -0.11
C PHE A 140 -6.92 -10.58 -1.62
N ASP A 141 -7.04 -11.71 -2.31
CA ASP A 141 -7.10 -11.77 -3.78
C ASP A 141 -8.39 -11.20 -4.36
N SER A 142 -9.45 -11.18 -3.57
CA SER A 142 -10.71 -10.54 -3.94
C SER A 142 -10.81 -9.15 -3.33
N LEU A 143 -11.36 -8.20 -4.10
CA LEU A 143 -11.79 -6.91 -3.56
C LEU A 143 -13.00 -7.05 -2.61
N TYR A 144 -13.74 -8.15 -2.75
CA TYR A 144 -15.00 -8.43 -2.06
C TYR A 144 -15.02 -9.86 -1.52
N ASP A 145 -15.61 -10.07 -0.34
CA ASP A 145 -15.87 -11.43 0.14
C ASP A 145 -17.16 -11.94 -0.52
N ILE A 146 -17.09 -13.05 -1.25
CA ILE A 146 -18.28 -13.76 -1.74
C ILE A 146 -18.83 -14.58 -0.57
N ILE A 147 -20.05 -14.27 -0.13
CA ILE A 147 -20.70 -14.93 1.02
C ILE A 147 -21.75 -15.95 0.60
N GLY A 148 -22.19 -15.89 -0.66
CA GLY A 148 -23.16 -16.82 -1.23
C GLY A 148 -22.94 -16.98 -2.72
N LEU A 149 -23.21 -18.19 -3.21
CA LEU A 149 -23.20 -18.55 -4.63
C LEU A 149 -24.55 -19.20 -4.92
N LYS A 150 -25.26 -18.70 -5.93
CA LYS A 150 -26.52 -19.27 -6.42
C LYS A 150 -26.38 -19.66 -7.87
N PHE A 151 -26.83 -20.86 -8.18
CA PHE A 151 -26.84 -21.41 -9.53
C PHE A 151 -28.30 -21.66 -9.94
N GLU A 152 -28.73 -21.03 -11.03
CA GLU A 152 -30.02 -21.30 -11.64
C GLU A 152 -29.80 -21.90 -13.02
N ASN A 153 -30.17 -23.17 -13.18
CA ASN A 153 -30.13 -23.85 -14.47
C ASN A 153 -31.45 -23.65 -15.22
N GLY A 154 -31.38 -22.93 -16.33
CA GLY A 154 -32.44 -22.88 -17.33
C GLY A 154 -32.18 -23.89 -18.46
N LYS A 155 -33.16 -24.07 -19.35
CA LYS A 155 -33.08 -25.04 -20.46
C LYS A 155 -31.80 -24.92 -21.32
N ASN A 156 -31.32 -23.69 -21.56
CA ASN A 156 -30.16 -23.42 -22.43
C ASN A 156 -29.10 -22.51 -21.78
N ARG A 157 -29.20 -22.21 -20.48
CA ARG A 157 -28.24 -21.31 -19.80
C ARG A 157 -28.15 -21.63 -18.31
N THR A 158 -26.98 -21.42 -17.74
CA THR A 158 -26.79 -21.38 -16.28
C THR A 158 -26.55 -19.93 -15.88
N ILE A 159 -27.35 -19.42 -14.95
CA ILE A 159 -27.13 -18.13 -14.31
C ILE A 159 -26.34 -18.39 -13.03
N ILE A 160 -25.18 -17.73 -12.90
CA ILE A 160 -24.36 -17.75 -11.70
C ILE A 160 -24.48 -16.37 -11.04
N SER A 161 -25.06 -16.35 -9.84
CA SER A 161 -25.23 -15.13 -9.04
C SER A 161 -24.39 -15.24 -7.76
N PHE A 162 -23.77 -14.13 -7.35
CA PHE A 162 -22.95 -14.07 -6.14
C PHE A 162 -23.53 -13.06 -5.17
N ASP A 163 -23.68 -13.47 -3.92
CA ASP A 163 -23.97 -12.56 -2.82
C ASP A 163 -22.63 -12.05 -2.28
N LEU A 164 -22.45 -10.73 -2.32
CA LEU A 164 -21.29 -10.07 -1.72
C LEU A 164 -21.56 -9.81 -0.25
N ALA A 165 -20.52 -9.94 0.56
CA ALA A 165 -20.54 -9.55 1.95
C ALA A 165 -21.12 -8.14 2.15
N PRO A 166 -21.97 -7.88 3.16
CA PRO A 166 -22.49 -6.55 3.39
C PRO A 166 -21.37 -5.53 3.62
N ILE A 167 -21.61 -4.30 3.15
CA ILE A 167 -20.71 -3.19 3.38
C ILE A 167 -20.78 -2.79 4.86
N ILE A 168 -19.79 -3.18 5.65
CA ILE A 168 -19.56 -2.68 6.98
C ILE A 168 -18.91 -1.30 6.90
N LYS A 169 -19.58 -0.32 7.49
CA LYS A 169 -19.12 1.05 7.62
C LYS A 169 -18.34 1.22 8.91
N TYR A 170 -17.04 1.42 8.82
CA TYR A 170 -16.20 1.77 9.96
C TYR A 170 -15.99 3.28 9.98
N LYS A 171 -16.24 3.89 11.14
CA LYS A 171 -15.99 5.32 11.37
C LYS A 171 -14.61 5.45 12.01
N TYR A 172 -13.61 5.82 11.20
CA TYR A 172 -12.25 6.06 11.70
C TYR A 172 -12.09 7.52 12.10
N LYS A 173 -11.49 7.78 13.27
CA LYS A 173 -11.09 9.12 13.71
C LYS A 173 -9.59 9.27 13.47
N MET A 174 -9.21 10.18 12.59
CA MET A 174 -7.82 10.51 12.30
C MET A 174 -7.62 12.02 12.44
N LYS A 175 -6.69 12.44 13.31
CA LYS A 175 -6.36 13.87 13.55
C LYS A 175 -7.60 14.77 13.74
N GLY A 176 -8.56 14.32 14.55
CA GLY A 176 -9.79 15.08 14.86
C GLY A 176 -10.87 15.06 13.77
N ARG A 177 -10.61 14.50 12.58
CA ARG A 177 -11.59 14.34 11.51
C ARG A 177 -12.11 12.90 11.47
N TYR A 178 -13.40 12.76 11.20
CA TYR A 178 -14.05 11.47 11.05
C TYR A 178 -14.16 11.11 9.57
N PHE A 179 -13.72 9.91 9.21
CA PHE A 179 -13.85 9.36 7.88
C PHE A 179 -14.70 8.08 7.93
N ASN A 180 -15.61 7.95 6.97
CA ASN A 180 -16.36 6.72 6.77
C ASN A 180 -15.56 5.85 5.80
N VAL A 181 -15.17 4.66 6.25
CA VAL A 181 -14.53 3.66 5.40
C VAL A 181 -15.51 2.49 5.27
N TYR A 182 -15.71 2.04 4.04
CA TYR A 182 -16.70 1.05 3.66
C TYR A 182 -15.95 -0.23 3.26
N PHE A 183 -16.18 -1.32 3.97
CA PHE A 183 -15.61 -2.63 3.62
C PHE A 183 -16.71 -3.66 3.45
N TYR A 184 -16.59 -4.53 2.47
CA TYR A 184 -17.41 -5.72 2.38
C TYR A 184 -16.80 -6.75 3.33
N THR A 185 -17.51 -7.23 4.36
CA THR A 185 -17.00 -8.33 5.22
C THR A 185 -18.04 -9.42 5.44
N LYS A 186 -17.62 -10.68 5.41
CA LYS A 186 -18.46 -11.80 5.84
C LYS A 186 -18.80 -11.62 7.32
N SER A 187 -20.09 -11.62 7.67
CA SER A 187 -20.52 -11.64 9.08
C SER A 187 -20.08 -12.99 9.66
N ILE A 188 -19.23 -12.95 10.68
CA ILE A 188 -18.89 -14.12 11.48
C ILE A 188 -19.89 -14.09 12.65
N ASN A 189 -20.96 -14.87 12.55
CA ASN A 189 -21.76 -15.24 13.71
C ASN A 189 -21.09 -16.41 14.42
#